data_AF-A0A143PN07-F1
#
_entry.id   AF-A0A143PN07-F1
#
_cell.length_a   1.000
_cell.length_b   1.000
_cell.length_c   1.000
_cell.angle_alpha   90.00
_cell.angle_beta   90.00
_cell.angle_gamma   90.00
#
_symmetry.space_group_name_H-M   'P 1'
#
loop_
_entity.id
_entity.type
_entity.pdbx_description
1 polymer ?
#
loop_
_entity_poly.entity_id
_entity_poly.type
_entity_poly.pdbx_seq_one_letter_code
_entity_poly.pdbx_strand_id
1 'polypeptide(L)'
;MDQWGTRVAAAFLAAGLAQAGIAAAQPATSNTAAPVKELASLLAKKGGGTGAQFVAAEDPKDHNRFVAAMLLPDLQLLLVSAAYKAPVLLRERVLTKKYQDAYQDLQAASQAEGKLVIEDLLANGLAVKPAKNQAPDAATIAGRTITFDGQWRKAKVSEAEYTSAFTTAEQEYTRLLGLLIAQAKVP
;
A
#
# COMPACT_ATOMS: atom_id res chain seq x y z
N MET A 1 -22.81 -49.57 -60.07
CA MET A 1 -22.58 -48.43 -60.98
C MET A 1 -22.23 -47.23 -60.11
N ASP A 2 -21.03 -46.67 -60.05
CA ASP A 2 -19.65 -47.09 -60.31
C ASP A 2 -18.81 -46.04 -59.57
N GLN A 3 -17.64 -46.44 -59.10
CA GLN A 3 -16.74 -45.59 -58.35
C GLN A 3 -15.88 -44.69 -59.27
N TRP A 4 -15.10 -43.80 -58.60
CA TRP A 4 -13.90 -43.05 -59.03
C TRP A 4 -14.16 -41.59 -59.38
N GLY A 5 -13.40 -40.59 -58.93
CA GLY A 5 -12.19 -40.43 -58.13
C GLY A 5 -12.10 -38.91 -57.85
N THR A 6 -11.21 -38.29 -57.09
CA THR A 6 -9.87 -38.62 -56.62
C THR A 6 -9.57 -37.62 -55.50
N ARG A 7 -8.76 -38.06 -54.55
CA ARG A 7 -8.32 -37.35 -53.34
C ARG A 7 -7.47 -36.12 -53.70
N VAL A 8 -7.64 -35.02 -52.97
CA VAL A 8 -6.52 -34.14 -52.62
C VAL A 8 -6.68 -33.75 -51.15
N ALA A 9 -5.78 -34.28 -50.32
CA ALA A 9 -5.56 -33.80 -48.98
C ALA A 9 -4.79 -32.47 -49.07
N ALA A 10 -5.30 -31.44 -48.41
CA ALA A 10 -4.52 -30.24 -48.10
C ALA A 10 -4.58 -30.03 -46.59
N ALA A 11 -3.57 -30.60 -45.91
CA ALA A 11 -3.27 -30.25 -44.54
C ALA A 11 -2.68 -28.84 -44.53
N PHE A 12 -3.45 -27.86 -44.04
CA PHE A 12 -2.90 -26.58 -43.63
C PHE A 12 -2.75 -26.59 -42.11
N LEU A 13 -1.52 -26.89 -41.67
CA LEU A 13 -1.00 -26.37 -40.41
C LEU A 13 -0.97 -24.85 -40.53
N ALA A 14 -1.84 -24.15 -39.81
CA ALA A 14 -1.71 -22.72 -39.58
C ALA A 14 -1.49 -22.47 -38.10
N ALA A 15 -0.31 -21.91 -37.85
CA ALA A 15 0.29 -21.56 -36.58
C ALA A 15 -0.64 -20.85 -35.60
N GLY A 16 -0.43 -21.16 -34.31
CA GLY A 16 -1.06 -20.50 -33.20
C GLY A 16 -0.75 -19.00 -33.18
N LEU A 17 -1.82 -18.20 -33.21
CA LEU A 17 -1.81 -16.87 -32.63
C LEU A 17 -2.36 -17.02 -31.22
N ALA A 18 -1.46 -17.20 -30.26
CA ALA A 18 -1.76 -16.87 -28.88
C ALA A 18 -2.09 -15.37 -28.85
N GLN A 19 -3.37 -15.04 -28.80
CA GLN A 19 -3.81 -13.72 -28.42
C GLN A 19 -3.33 -13.52 -26.99
N ALA A 20 -2.16 -12.89 -26.87
CA ALA A 20 -1.79 -12.15 -25.68
C ALA A 20 -2.87 -11.07 -25.54
N GLY A 21 -3.94 -11.42 -24.82
CA GLY A 21 -4.87 -10.45 -24.31
C GLY A 21 -4.03 -9.46 -23.52
N ILE A 22 -3.93 -8.24 -24.03
CA ILE A 22 -3.57 -7.10 -23.20
C ILE A 22 -4.65 -7.10 -22.14
N ALA A 23 -4.34 -7.66 -20.97
CA ALA A 23 -5.13 -7.44 -19.78
C ALA A 23 -5.12 -5.93 -19.58
N ALA A 24 -6.19 -5.26 -20.02
CA ALA A 24 -6.48 -3.92 -19.60
C ALA A 24 -6.48 -4.01 -18.08
N ALA A 25 -5.44 -3.46 -17.45
CA ALA A 25 -5.39 -3.32 -16.01
C ALA A 25 -6.66 -2.57 -15.64
N GLN A 26 -7.64 -3.29 -15.10
CA GLN A 26 -8.82 -2.66 -14.53
C GLN A 26 -8.31 -1.60 -13.56
N PRO A 27 -8.91 -0.39 -13.52
CA PRO A 27 -8.51 0.61 -12.55
C PRO A 27 -8.54 -0.07 -11.19
N ALA A 28 -7.35 -0.20 -10.57
CA ALA A 28 -7.17 -0.99 -9.37
C ALA A 28 -8.17 -0.48 -8.34
N THR A 29 -9.19 -1.30 -8.04
CA THR A 29 -10.05 -1.06 -6.89
C THR A 29 -9.14 -1.11 -5.68
N SER A 30 -9.07 -0.01 -4.93
CA SER A 30 -8.20 0.11 -3.77
C SER A 30 -8.40 -1.07 -2.81
N ASN A 31 -7.39 -1.93 -2.71
CA ASN A 31 -7.34 -3.07 -1.80
C ASN A 31 -7.15 -2.63 -0.35
N THR A 32 -6.82 -1.35 -0.13
CA THR A 32 -6.52 -0.78 1.18
C THR A 32 -7.74 -0.17 1.87
N ALA A 33 -8.85 0.08 1.16
CA ALA A 33 -10.01 0.77 1.71
C ALA A 33 -10.66 0.02 2.90
N ALA A 34 -10.80 -1.31 2.80
CA ALA A 34 -11.36 -2.12 3.88
C ALA A 34 -10.44 -2.18 5.12
N PRO A 35 -9.15 -2.54 5.02
CA PRO A 35 -8.27 -2.60 6.19
C PRO A 35 -8.03 -1.23 6.83
N VAL A 36 -8.02 -0.14 6.06
CA VAL A 36 -7.92 1.22 6.63
C VAL A 36 -9.14 1.53 7.49
N LYS A 37 -10.37 1.27 7.01
CA LYS A 37 -11.60 1.48 7.80
C LYS A 37 -11.62 0.65 9.07
N GLU A 38 -11.15 -0.60 9.01
CA GLU A 38 -11.03 -1.47 10.18
C GLU A 38 -10.04 -0.88 11.19
N LEU A 39 -8.84 -0.51 10.75
CA LEU A 39 -7.83 0.08 11.62
C LEU A 39 -8.34 1.37 12.26
N ALA A 40 -8.92 2.27 11.46
CA ALA A 40 -9.47 3.53 11.93
C ALA A 40 -10.55 3.30 13.01
N SER A 41 -11.44 2.33 12.79
CA SER A 41 -12.47 1.96 13.76
C SER A 41 -11.89 1.40 15.06
N LEU A 42 -10.82 0.59 15.00
CA LEU A 42 -10.15 0.04 16.18
C LEU A 42 -9.46 1.15 16.99
N LEU A 43 -8.77 2.07 16.31
CA LEU A 43 -8.08 3.19 16.95
C LEU A 43 -9.08 4.18 17.57
N ALA A 44 -10.17 4.51 16.87
CA ALA A 44 -11.22 5.37 17.40
C ALA A 44 -11.84 4.80 18.69
N LYS A 45 -12.09 3.47 18.73
CA LYS A 45 -12.60 2.78 19.92
C LYS A 45 -11.63 2.84 21.11
N LYS A 46 -10.33 2.71 20.88
CA LYS A 46 -9.31 2.77 21.93
C LYS A 46 -9.04 4.19 22.43
N GLY A 47 -9.11 5.16 21.53
CA GLY A 47 -8.82 6.56 21.78
C GLY A 47 -9.97 7.42 22.28
N GLY A 48 -11.19 6.90 22.30
CA GLY A 48 -12.38 7.68 22.62
C GLY A 48 -12.72 8.75 21.58
N GLY A 49 -12.21 8.64 20.35
CA GLY A 49 -12.55 9.52 19.22
C GLY A 49 -11.97 10.94 19.27
N THR A 50 -11.09 11.27 20.22
CA THR A 50 -10.49 12.61 20.33
C THR A 50 -8.97 12.56 20.18
N GLY A 51 -8.41 13.53 19.46
CA GLY A 51 -6.96 13.64 19.24
C GLY A 51 -6.36 12.59 18.30
N ALA A 52 -5.04 12.68 18.11
CA ALA A 52 -4.28 11.75 17.29
C ALA A 52 -4.17 10.37 17.98
N GLN A 53 -4.45 9.31 17.24
CA GLN A 53 -4.39 7.93 17.73
C GLN A 53 -3.21 7.21 17.10
N PHE A 54 -2.44 6.50 17.91
CA PHE A 54 -1.20 5.86 17.47
C PHE A 54 -1.26 4.35 17.67
N VAL A 55 -0.62 3.64 16.75
CA VAL A 55 -0.33 2.21 16.87
C VAL A 55 0.98 1.92 16.18
N ALA A 56 1.77 1.01 16.75
CA ALA A 56 3.00 0.55 16.14
C ALA A 56 3.19 -0.95 16.34
N ALA A 57 3.77 -1.62 15.36
CA ALA A 57 4.04 -3.04 15.36
C ALA A 57 5.45 -3.32 14.82
N GLU A 58 6.01 -4.45 15.23
CA GLU A 58 7.23 -5.01 14.62
C GLU A 58 6.88 -5.70 13.30
N ASP A 59 7.76 -5.60 12.30
CA ASP A 59 7.62 -6.35 11.07
C ASP A 59 8.22 -7.76 11.25
N PRO A 60 7.42 -8.84 11.20
CA PRO A 60 7.95 -10.19 11.38
C PRO A 60 8.88 -10.64 10.25
N LYS A 61 8.90 -9.94 9.10
CA LYS A 61 9.82 -10.23 8.00
C LYS A 61 11.24 -9.72 8.26
N ASP A 62 11.38 -8.69 9.09
CA ASP A 62 12.66 -8.06 9.41
C ASP A 62 12.56 -7.49 10.83
N HIS A 63 13.20 -8.16 11.79
CA HIS A 63 13.19 -7.80 13.21
C HIS A 63 13.84 -6.44 13.54
N ASN A 64 14.47 -5.78 12.55
CA ASN A 64 14.96 -4.42 12.67
C ASN A 64 13.99 -3.39 12.08
N ARG A 65 12.92 -3.83 11.42
CA ARG A 65 11.91 -2.99 10.80
C ARG A 65 10.66 -2.95 11.63
N PHE A 66 10.11 -1.75 11.72
CA PHE A 66 8.89 -1.48 12.45
C PHE A 66 7.96 -0.66 11.59
N VAL A 67 6.69 -0.68 11.94
CA VAL A 67 5.65 0.13 11.34
C VAL A 67 4.92 0.86 12.45
N ALA A 68 4.61 2.13 12.21
CA ALA A 68 3.73 2.91 13.07
C ALA A 68 2.74 3.68 12.20
N ALA A 69 1.54 3.87 12.74
CA ALA A 69 0.55 4.74 12.14
C ALA A 69 0.02 5.75 13.16
N MET A 70 -0.31 6.93 12.65
CA MET A 70 -1.02 8.00 13.32
C MET A 70 -2.32 8.25 12.56
N LEU A 71 -3.45 7.97 13.21
CA LEU A 71 -4.76 8.39 12.75
C LEU A 71 -5.09 9.76 13.31
N LEU A 72 -5.39 10.70 12.42
CA LEU A 72 -6.06 11.96 12.75
C LEU A 72 -7.54 11.79 12.36
N PRO A 73 -8.46 11.70 13.34
CA PRO A 73 -9.87 11.47 13.07
C PRO A 73 -10.43 12.44 12.02
N ASP A 74 -11.19 11.91 11.07
CA ASP A 74 -11.83 12.65 9.96
C ASP A 74 -10.88 13.44 9.04
N LEU A 75 -9.57 13.26 9.19
CA LEU A 75 -8.57 14.01 8.43
C LEU A 75 -7.70 13.09 7.58
N GLN A 76 -6.93 12.20 8.20
CA GLN A 76 -5.95 11.37 7.49
C GLN A 76 -5.40 10.24 8.36
N LEU A 77 -4.86 9.22 7.70
CA LEU A 77 -4.03 8.20 8.29
C LEU A 77 -2.61 8.35 7.75
N LEU A 78 -1.66 8.59 8.64
CA LEU A 78 -0.25 8.64 8.31
C LEU A 78 0.41 7.35 8.76
N LEU A 79 1.10 6.66 7.87
CA LEU A 79 1.84 5.46 8.19
C LEU A 79 3.32 5.65 7.86
N VAL A 80 4.18 5.16 8.74
CA VAL A 80 5.62 5.10 8.53
C VAL A 80 6.11 3.68 8.79
N SER A 81 6.94 3.15 7.88
CA SER A 81 7.68 1.92 8.09
C SER A 81 9.14 2.13 7.73
N ALA A 82 10.04 1.74 8.63
CA ALA A 82 11.48 1.88 8.43
C ALA A 82 12.24 0.87 9.28
N ALA A 83 13.48 0.59 8.88
CA ALA A 83 14.45 -0.03 9.76
C ALA A 83 14.86 0.95 10.87
N TYR A 84 15.09 0.45 12.08
CA TYR A 84 15.44 1.24 13.24
C TYR A 84 16.74 0.75 13.87
N LYS A 85 17.67 1.68 14.15
CA LYS A 85 19.03 1.36 14.61
C LYS A 85 19.07 0.73 16.01
N ALA A 86 18.06 1.01 16.84
CA ALA A 86 17.95 0.47 18.19
C ALA A 86 16.68 -0.38 18.33
N PRO A 87 16.60 -1.55 17.66
CA PRO A 87 15.37 -2.34 17.56
C PRO A 87 14.83 -2.78 18.94
N VAL A 88 15.72 -3.02 19.91
CA VAL A 88 15.34 -3.35 21.30
C VAL A 88 14.52 -2.21 21.94
N LEU A 89 14.93 -0.95 21.73
CA LEU A 89 14.22 0.21 22.27
C LEU A 89 12.84 0.37 21.66
N LEU A 90 12.73 0.19 20.34
CA LEU A 90 11.46 0.35 19.65
C LEU A 90 10.49 -0.80 19.94
N ARG A 91 11.01 -2.03 20.08
CA ARG A 91 10.23 -3.18 20.55
C ARG A 91 9.67 -2.93 21.96
N GLU A 92 10.48 -2.42 22.88
CA GLU A 92 10.01 -2.07 24.22
C GLU A 92 8.89 -1.03 24.18
N ARG A 93 8.99 -0.02 23.31
CA ARG A 93 7.91 0.97 23.12
C ARG A 93 6.63 0.34 22.57
N VAL A 94 6.73 -0.59 21.63
CA VAL A 94 5.58 -1.34 21.10
C VAL A 94 4.94 -2.19 22.21
N LEU A 95 5.74 -2.92 23.00
CA LEU A 95 5.26 -3.76 24.10
C LEU A 95 4.60 -2.94 25.22
N THR A 96 5.17 -1.79 25.54
CA THR A 96 4.65 -0.87 26.57
C THR A 96 3.59 0.10 26.05
N LYS A 97 3.09 -0.10 24.82
CA LYS A 97 2.06 0.73 24.17
C LYS A 97 2.43 2.21 24.02
N LYS A 98 3.72 2.54 24.04
CA LYS A 98 4.26 3.89 23.76
C LYS A 98 4.32 4.12 22.24
N TYR A 99 3.17 4.01 21.59
CA TYR A 99 3.08 4.06 20.12
C TYR A 99 3.36 5.45 19.55
N GLN A 100 3.01 6.51 20.28
CA GLN A 100 3.35 7.88 19.88
C GLN A 100 4.88 8.06 19.80
N ASP A 101 5.60 7.62 20.83
CA ASP A 101 7.06 7.66 20.86
C ASP A 101 7.65 6.80 19.74
N ALA A 102 7.07 5.63 19.47
CA ALA A 102 7.50 4.76 18.38
C ALA A 102 7.30 5.42 16.99
N TYR A 103 6.17 6.08 16.79
CA TYR A 103 5.90 6.84 15.56
C TYR A 103 6.88 7.99 15.37
N GLN A 104 7.15 8.77 16.43
CA GLN A 104 8.09 9.89 16.39
C GLN A 104 9.51 9.44 16.04
N ASP A 105 9.97 8.34 16.64
CA ASP A 105 11.28 7.76 16.35
C ASP A 105 11.40 7.29 14.90
N LEU A 106 10.39 6.57 14.40
CA LEU A 106 10.36 6.12 13.00
C LEU A 106 10.25 7.28 12.01
N GLN A 107 9.51 8.33 12.38
CA GLN A 107 9.41 9.53 11.56
C GLN A 107 10.75 10.27 11.50
N ALA A 108 11.44 10.41 12.64
CA ALA A 108 12.77 11.02 12.76
C ALA A 108 13.87 10.19 12.08
N ALA A 109 13.67 8.88 11.90
CA ALA A 109 14.54 8.00 11.11
C ALA A 109 14.46 8.26 9.59
N SER A 110 14.17 9.50 9.17
CA SER A 110 13.86 9.94 7.80
C SER A 110 14.90 9.61 6.73
N GLN A 111 16.11 9.22 7.13
CA GLN A 111 17.21 8.82 6.23
C GLN A 111 17.46 7.32 6.17
N ALA A 112 16.62 6.48 6.78
CA ALA A 112 16.76 5.04 6.63
C ALA A 112 16.47 4.62 5.18
N GLU A 113 17.44 3.96 4.57
CA GLU A 113 17.26 3.26 3.30
C GLU A 113 16.04 2.32 3.41
N GLY A 114 15.14 2.38 2.43
CA GLY A 114 13.91 1.60 2.46
C GLY A 114 12.83 2.10 3.44
N LYS A 115 12.87 3.37 3.88
CA LYS A 115 11.73 4.03 4.54
C LYS A 115 10.54 4.13 3.58
N LEU A 116 9.38 3.74 4.08
CA LEU A 116 8.07 3.92 3.46
C LEU A 116 7.27 4.90 4.32
N VAL A 117 6.72 5.94 3.70
CA VAL A 117 5.70 6.81 4.32
C VAL A 117 4.47 6.78 3.44
N ILE A 118 3.31 6.57 4.04
CA ILE A 118 2.01 6.67 3.36
C ILE A 118 1.21 7.80 4.02
N GLU A 119 0.70 8.68 3.18
CA GLU A 119 -0.21 9.77 3.55
C GLU A 119 -1.56 9.47 2.88
N ASP A 120 -2.45 8.83 3.63
CA ASP A 120 -3.79 8.43 3.19
C ASP A 120 -4.80 9.47 3.69
N LEU A 121 -5.16 10.38 2.78
CA LEU A 121 -6.06 11.48 3.10
C LEU A 121 -7.49 10.97 3.19
N LEU A 122 -8.19 11.41 4.22
CA LEU A 122 -9.49 10.90 4.66
C LEU A 122 -9.47 9.51 5.29
N ALA A 123 -8.30 8.86 5.42
CA ALA A 123 -8.18 7.52 5.98
C ALA A 123 -9.18 6.56 5.32
N ASN A 124 -9.19 6.51 3.98
CA ASN A 124 -10.12 5.71 3.20
C ASN A 124 -9.44 4.73 2.23
N GLY A 125 -8.12 4.61 2.32
CA GLY A 125 -7.31 3.77 1.47
C GLY A 125 -6.79 4.53 0.25
N LEU A 126 -5.65 4.08 -0.26
CA LEU A 126 -4.98 4.72 -1.38
C LEU A 126 -5.84 4.70 -2.64
N ALA A 127 -5.95 5.84 -3.31
CA ALA A 127 -6.53 5.94 -4.64
C ALA A 127 -5.48 6.36 -5.67
N VAL A 128 -5.42 5.66 -6.81
CA VAL A 128 -4.50 5.99 -7.92
C VAL A 128 -4.76 7.38 -8.50
N LYS A 129 -5.96 7.89 -8.27
CA LYS A 129 -6.40 9.25 -8.57
C LYS A 129 -7.51 9.61 -7.58
N PRO A 130 -7.48 10.81 -6.96
CA PRO A 130 -8.52 11.23 -6.05
C PRO A 130 -9.87 11.39 -6.76
N ALA A 131 -10.95 11.25 -6.00
CA ALA A 131 -12.26 11.70 -6.45
C ALA A 131 -12.28 13.22 -6.67
N LYS A 132 -13.31 13.72 -7.38
CA LYS A 132 -13.45 15.16 -7.62
C LYS A 132 -13.47 15.93 -6.29
N ASN A 133 -12.62 16.96 -6.18
CA ASN A 133 -12.44 17.80 -4.99
C ASN A 133 -11.84 17.10 -3.75
N GLN A 134 -11.26 15.91 -3.91
CA GLN A 134 -10.49 15.26 -2.85
C GLN A 134 -8.99 15.57 -3.02
N ALA A 135 -8.31 15.79 -1.91
CA ALA A 135 -6.85 15.91 -1.92
C ALA A 135 -6.22 14.54 -2.23
N PRO A 136 -5.11 14.50 -2.99
CA PRO A 136 -4.49 13.24 -3.40
C PRO A 136 -3.70 12.62 -2.25
N ASP A 137 -3.71 11.29 -2.19
CA ASP A 137 -2.83 10.52 -1.31
C ASP A 137 -1.37 10.62 -1.78
N ALA A 138 -0.42 10.30 -0.90
CA ALA A 138 0.99 10.26 -1.26
C ALA A 138 1.69 9.05 -0.65
N ALA A 139 2.71 8.57 -1.36
CA ALA A 139 3.64 7.58 -0.85
C ALA A 139 5.07 8.08 -1.04
N THR A 140 5.89 7.98 0.00
CA THR A 140 7.34 8.16 -0.08
C THR A 140 8.00 6.81 0.02
N ILE A 141 8.62 6.37 -1.08
CA ILE A 141 9.31 5.08 -1.17
C ILE A 141 10.78 5.37 -1.46
N ALA A 142 11.69 4.88 -0.60
CA ALA A 142 13.13 5.05 -0.77
C ALA A 142 13.55 6.53 -1.00
N GLY A 143 12.92 7.45 -0.27
CA GLY A 143 13.19 8.89 -0.34
C GLY A 143 12.54 9.63 -1.51
N ARG A 144 11.81 8.93 -2.40
CA ARG A 144 11.04 9.56 -3.48
C ARG A 144 9.56 9.61 -3.13
N THR A 145 9.01 10.82 -3.06
CA THR A 145 7.57 11.04 -2.88
C THR A 145 6.85 11.04 -4.21
N ILE A 146 5.76 10.27 -4.29
CA ILE A 146 4.84 10.21 -5.41
C ILE A 146 3.45 10.53 -4.86
N THR A 147 2.86 11.60 -5.40
CA THR A 147 1.49 12.01 -5.12
C THR A 147 0.56 11.33 -6.11
N PHE A 148 -0.48 10.66 -5.63
CA PHE A 148 -1.40 9.90 -6.45
C PHE A 148 -2.54 10.77 -7.01
N ASP A 149 -2.22 11.85 -7.71
CA ASP A 149 -3.18 12.81 -8.28
C ASP A 149 -3.61 12.50 -9.73
N GLY A 150 -3.08 11.41 -10.30
CA GLY A 150 -3.23 11.04 -11.71
C GLY A 150 -2.43 11.90 -12.68
N GLN A 151 -1.47 12.70 -12.20
CA GLN A 151 -0.67 13.64 -12.99
C GLN A 151 0.79 13.22 -13.06
N TRP A 152 1.05 11.98 -13.45
CA TRP A 152 2.41 11.41 -13.62
C TRP A 152 3.34 12.28 -14.46
N ARG A 153 2.81 12.96 -15.50
CA ARG A 153 3.58 13.91 -16.32
C ARG A 153 4.11 15.10 -15.51
N LYS A 154 3.36 15.61 -14.53
CA LYS A 154 3.83 16.70 -13.64
C LYS A 154 4.90 16.21 -12.68
N ALA A 155 4.80 14.96 -12.23
CA ALA A 155 5.81 14.29 -11.42
C ALA A 155 7.07 13.86 -12.23
N LYS A 156 7.10 14.16 -13.55
CA LYS A 156 8.20 13.79 -14.47
C LYS A 156 8.54 12.30 -14.42
N VAL A 157 7.53 11.45 -14.25
CA VAL A 157 7.63 9.99 -14.33
C VAL A 157 6.82 9.48 -15.49
N SER A 158 7.20 8.31 -16.00
CA SER A 158 6.35 7.58 -16.95
C SER A 158 5.07 7.09 -16.27
N GLU A 159 4.03 6.84 -17.08
CA GLU A 159 2.78 6.26 -16.57
C GLU A 159 3.02 4.87 -15.97
N ALA A 160 3.92 4.09 -16.57
CA ALA A 160 4.32 2.79 -16.06
C ALA A 160 4.98 2.87 -14.68
N GLU A 161 5.92 3.81 -14.47
CA GLU A 161 6.54 4.03 -13.16
C GLU A 161 5.53 4.50 -12.12
N TYR A 162 4.61 5.39 -12.49
CA TYR A 162 3.56 5.86 -11.60
C TYR A 162 2.63 4.73 -11.15
N THR A 163 2.13 3.93 -12.09
CA THR A 163 1.26 2.78 -11.78
C THR A 163 2.03 1.73 -10.98
N SER A 164 3.30 1.46 -11.31
CA SER A 164 4.13 0.54 -10.53
C SER A 164 4.30 1.02 -9.09
N ALA A 165 4.57 2.32 -8.88
CA ALA A 165 4.69 2.88 -7.55
C ALA A 165 3.39 2.79 -6.74
N PHE A 166 2.25 3.03 -7.40
CA PHE A 166 0.94 2.83 -6.77
C PHE A 166 0.74 1.37 -6.34
N THR A 167 0.97 0.41 -7.24
CA THR A 167 0.82 -1.02 -6.93
C THR A 167 1.76 -1.45 -5.79
N THR A 168 3.01 -1.00 -5.80
CA THR A 168 3.96 -1.27 -4.71
C THR A 168 3.49 -0.66 -3.39
N ALA A 169 3.06 0.60 -3.40
CA ALA A 169 2.54 1.28 -2.21
C ALA A 169 1.30 0.55 -1.66
N GLU A 170 0.37 0.15 -2.52
CA GLU A 170 -0.85 -0.56 -2.15
C GLU A 170 -0.57 -1.93 -1.53
N GLN A 171 0.35 -2.70 -2.12
CA GLN A 171 0.75 -4.01 -1.60
C GLN A 171 1.42 -3.90 -0.23
N GLU A 172 2.39 -3.01 -0.08
CA GLU A 172 3.06 -2.80 1.21
C GLU A 172 2.10 -2.21 2.24
N TYR A 173 1.28 -1.23 1.86
CA TYR A 173 0.32 -0.63 2.78
C TYR A 173 -0.69 -1.66 3.27
N THR A 174 -1.25 -2.50 2.40
CA THR A 174 -2.15 -3.60 2.79
C THR A 174 -1.52 -4.53 3.82
N ARG A 175 -0.27 -4.95 3.58
CA ARG A 175 0.47 -5.83 4.49
C ARG A 175 0.69 -5.17 5.85
N LEU A 176 1.14 -3.92 5.84
CA LEU A 176 1.46 -3.14 7.02
C LEU A 176 0.22 -2.82 7.85
N LEU A 177 -0.91 -2.50 7.21
CA LEU A 177 -2.20 -2.37 7.88
C LEU A 177 -2.58 -3.68 8.58
N GLY A 178 -2.33 -4.83 7.97
CA GLY A 178 -2.54 -6.14 8.61
C GLY A 178 -1.78 -6.29 9.93
N LEU A 179 -0.52 -5.86 9.98
CA LEU A 179 0.29 -5.88 11.22
C LEU A 179 -0.29 -4.93 12.28
N LEU A 180 -0.65 -3.72 11.88
CA LEU A 180 -1.21 -2.72 12.78
C LEU A 180 -2.59 -3.11 13.31
N ILE A 181 -3.44 -3.71 12.48
CA ILE A 181 -4.75 -4.25 12.89
C ILE A 181 -4.56 -5.37 13.91
N ALA A 182 -3.63 -6.30 13.66
CA ALA A 182 -3.31 -7.38 14.59
C ALA A 182 -2.87 -6.80 15.95
N GLN A 183 -1.97 -5.82 15.94
CA GLN A 183 -1.53 -5.12 17.15
C GLN A 183 -2.67 -4.35 17.83
N ALA A 184 -3.52 -3.66 17.06
CA ALA A 184 -4.65 -2.90 17.57
C ALA A 184 -5.74 -3.80 18.21
N LYS A 185 -5.77 -5.10 17.89
CA LYS A 185 -6.66 -6.08 18.53
C LYS A 185 -6.09 -6.63 19.85
N VAL A 186 -4.80 -6.47 20.12
CA VAL A 186 -4.21 -6.86 21.40
C VAL A 186 -4.80 -5.98 22.51
N PRO A 187 -5.33 -6.58 23.60
CA PRO A 187 -5.93 -5.84 24.71
C PRO A 187 -4.93 -4.92 25.41
#